data_AF-A0A2Z2J707-F1
#
_entry.id   AF-A0A2Z2J707-F1
#
_cell.length_a   1.000
_cell.length_b   1.000
_cell.length_c   1.000
_cell.angle_alpha   90.00
_cell.angle_beta   90.00
_cell.angle_gamma   90.00
#
_symmetry.space_group_name_H-M   'P 1'
#
loop_
_entity.id
_entity.type
_entity.pdbx_description
1 polymer ?
#
loop_
_entity_poly.entity_id
_entity_poly.type
_entity_poly.pdbx_seq_one_letter_code
_entity_poly.pdbx_strand_id
1 'polypeptide(L)'
;MKIFADTSTWMSNYRFGYILVWAGLVIGLVAFFLQIARGGEALSIGVAGFVVLYSAAMVVLMPRWALNAEVEQERRRKAKEARRELR
;
A
#
# COMPACT_ATOMS: atom_id res chain seq x y z
N MET A 1 16.53 0.68 11.71
CA MET A 1 15.50 0.74 10.65
C MET A 1 14.32 1.52 11.20
N LYS A 2 13.82 2.56 10.50
CA LYS A 2 12.55 3.19 10.87
C LYS A 2 11.42 2.20 10.55
N ILE A 3 10.57 1.90 11.54
CA ILE A 3 9.44 0.96 11.38
C ILE A 3 8.37 1.56 10.45
N PHE A 4 8.23 2.88 10.48
CA PHE A 4 7.30 3.62 9.64
C PHE A 4 8.05 4.39 8.56
N ALA A 5 7.60 4.25 7.31
CA ALA A 5 8.11 5.04 6.21
C ALA A 5 7.71 6.51 6.36
N ASP A 6 8.60 7.43 5.97
CA ASP A 6 8.23 8.84 5.83
C ASP A 6 7.41 9.01 4.56
N THR A 7 6.09 9.07 4.73
CA THR A 7 5.13 9.18 3.63
C THR A 7 4.75 10.63 3.30
N SER A 8 5.39 11.63 3.93
CA SER A 8 5.00 13.04 3.79
C SER A 8 5.10 13.54 2.35
N THR A 9 6.08 13.04 1.60
CA THR A 9 6.37 13.40 0.21
C THR A 9 5.61 12.58 -0.82
N TRP A 10 4.87 11.56 -0.40
CA TRP A 10 4.19 10.65 -1.34
C TRP A 10 2.93 11.29 -1.91
N MET A 11 2.58 10.92 -3.15
CA MET A 11 1.26 11.23 -3.68
C MET A 11 0.15 10.65 -2.79
N SER A 12 -0.99 11.34 -2.73
CA SER A 12 -2.11 10.98 -1.86
C SER A 12 -2.66 9.57 -2.09
N ASN A 13 -2.65 9.07 -3.33
CA ASN A 13 -3.06 7.70 -3.66
C ASN A 13 -2.11 6.65 -3.07
N TYR A 14 -0.80 6.88 -3.09
CA TYR A 14 0.18 6.00 -2.45
C TYR A 14 0.04 6.04 -0.92
N ARG A 15 -0.18 7.21 -0.33
CA ARG A 15 -0.45 7.32 1.11
C ARG A 15 -1.71 6.55 1.51
N PHE A 16 -2.78 6.72 0.76
CA PHE A 16 -4.04 6.01 0.99
C PHE A 16 -3.87 4.50 0.84
N GLY A 17 -3.22 4.04 -0.24
CA GLY A 17 -2.91 2.63 -0.43
C GLY A 17 -2.07 2.04 0.69
N TYR A 18 -1.09 2.79 1.21
CA TYR A 18 -0.26 2.36 2.33
C TYR A 18 -1.06 2.17 3.62
N ILE A 19 -2.01 3.07 3.90
CA ILE A 19 -2.94 2.94 5.02
C ILE A 19 -3.82 1.70 4.85
N LEU A 20 -4.33 1.45 3.64
CA LEU A 20 -5.14 0.25 3.35
C LEU A 20 -4.34 -1.04 3.52
N VAL A 21 -3.08 -1.05 3.12
CA VAL A 21 -2.19 -2.21 3.32
C VAL A 21 -1.98 -2.49 4.81
N TRP A 22 -1.76 -1.45 5.63
CA TRP A 22 -1.68 -1.59 7.09
C TRP A 22 -3.00 -2.08 7.70
N ALA A 23 -4.14 -1.53 7.28
CA ALA A 23 -5.45 -1.99 7.74
C ALA A 23 -5.70 -3.46 7.35
N GLY A 24 -5.36 -3.83 6.12
CA GLY A 24 -5.45 -5.21 5.63
C GLY A 24 -4.55 -6.17 6.41
N LEU A 25 -3.34 -5.74 6.80
CA LEU A 25 -2.46 -6.54 7.65
C LEU A 25 -3.09 -6.80 9.02
N VAL A 26 -3.61 -5.76 9.69
CA VAL A 26 -4.23 -5.89 11.02
C VAL A 26 -5.48 -6.77 10.96
N ILE A 27 -6.39 -6.48 10.03
CA ILE A 27 -7.64 -7.24 9.85
C ILE A 27 -7.32 -8.69 9.46
N GLY A 28 -6.36 -8.89 8.55
CA GLY A 28 -5.92 -10.21 8.11
C GLY A 28 -5.35 -11.04 9.24
N LEU A 29 -4.52 -10.45 10.11
CA LEU A 29 -3.97 -11.14 11.28
C LEU A 29 -5.08 -11.58 12.23
N VAL A 30 -6.03 -10.69 12.54
CA VAL A 30 -7.18 -11.02 13.39
C VAL A 30 -8.00 -12.17 12.78
N ALA A 31 -8.30 -12.09 11.47
CA ALA A 31 -9.05 -13.13 10.78
C ALA A 31 -8.31 -14.47 10.78
N PHE A 32 -7.01 -14.47 10.53
CA PHE A 32 -6.16 -15.67 10.54
C PHE A 32 -6.17 -16.35 11.91
N PHE A 33 -5.94 -15.61 12.99
CA PHE A 33 -5.97 -16.17 14.34
C PHE A 33 -7.35 -16.66 14.76
N LEU A 34 -8.43 -15.96 14.37
CA LEU A 34 -9.79 -16.40 14.64
C LEU A 34 -10.12 -17.72 13.92
N GLN A 35 -9.67 -17.88 12.67
CA GLN A 35 -9.87 -19.11 11.92
C GLN A 35 -9.12 -20.28 12.56
N ILE A 36 -7.87 -20.07 12.97
CA ILE A 36 -7.11 -21.12 13.68
C ILE A 36 -7.79 -21.49 15.01
N ALA A 37 -8.17 -20.49 15.81
CA ALA A 37 -8.77 -20.70 17.12
C ALA A 37 -10.13 -21.42 17.07
N ARG A 38 -10.87 -21.29 15.97
CA ARG A 38 -12.19 -21.91 15.77
C ARG A 38 -12.15 -23.21 14.95
N GLY A 39 -10.96 -23.68 14.55
CA GLY A 39 -10.83 -24.86 13.69
C GLY A 39 -11.40 -24.65 12.29
N GLY A 40 -11.21 -23.46 11.72
CA GLY A 40 -11.64 -23.11 10.38
C GLY A 40 -11.05 -24.01 9.29
N GLU A 41 -11.71 -24.07 8.14
CA GLU A 41 -11.28 -24.89 7.02
C GLU A 41 -9.88 -24.48 6.50
N ALA A 42 -9.09 -25.47 6.07
CA ALA A 42 -7.73 -25.28 5.56
C ALA A 42 -7.65 -24.23 4.44
N LEU A 43 -8.60 -24.20 3.51
CA LEU A 43 -8.62 -23.21 2.44
C LEU A 43 -8.77 -21.78 2.99
N SER A 44 -9.68 -21.59 3.95
CA SER A 44 -9.93 -20.28 4.57
C SER A 44 -8.73 -19.80 5.38
N ILE A 45 -8.07 -20.71 6.11
CA ILE A 45 -6.81 -20.40 6.83
C ILE A 45 -5.71 -20.04 5.84
N GLY A 46 -5.58 -20.80 4.74
CA GLY A 46 -4.60 -20.54 3.69
C GLY A 46 -4.78 -19.17 3.04
N VAL A 47 -6.01 -18.79 2.70
CA VAL A 47 -6.34 -17.47 2.14
C VAL A 47 -6.02 -16.36 3.15
N ALA A 48 -6.43 -16.51 4.41
CA ALA A 48 -6.13 -15.52 5.44
C ALA A 48 -4.61 -15.35 5.66
N GLY A 49 -3.86 -16.46 5.69
CA GLY A 49 -2.40 -16.45 5.80
C GLY A 49 -1.74 -15.78 4.60
N PHE A 50 -2.22 -16.06 3.39
CA PHE A 50 -1.72 -15.41 2.17
C PHE A 50 -1.95 -13.89 2.21
N VAL A 51 -3.14 -13.43 2.62
CA VAL A 51 -3.43 -11.99 2.75
C VAL A 51 -2.50 -11.33 3.76
N VAL A 52 -2.26 -11.96 4.92
CA VAL A 52 -1.30 -11.45 5.92
C VAL A 52 0.10 -11.30 5.32
N LEU A 53 0.59 -12.34 4.63
CA LEU A 53 1.91 -12.32 4.01
C LEU A 53 2.01 -11.25 2.92
N TYR A 54 1.00 -11.15 2.06
CA TYR A 54 0.94 -10.15 1.00
C TYR A 54 0.94 -8.74 1.57
N SER A 55 0.09 -8.46 2.57
CA SER A 55 0.05 -7.15 3.23
C SER A 55 1.37 -6.82 3.91
N ALA A 56 2.00 -7.77 4.61
CA ALA A 56 3.31 -7.57 5.23
C ALA A 56 4.40 -7.27 4.19
N ALA A 57 4.41 -7.99 3.07
CA ALA A 57 5.31 -7.71 1.96
C ALA A 57 5.09 -6.30 1.40
N MET A 58 3.83 -5.88 1.22
CA MET A 58 3.50 -4.55 0.71
C MET A 58 3.89 -3.43 1.67
N VAL A 59 3.78 -3.61 3.00
CA VAL A 59 4.27 -2.63 4.00
C VAL A 59 5.76 -2.33 3.78
N VAL A 60 6.55 -3.36 3.44
CA VAL A 60 8.01 -3.25 3.25
C VAL A 60 8.37 -2.75 1.85
N LEU A 61 7.65 -3.22 0.83
CA LEU A 61 7.97 -2.91 -0.56
C LEU A 61 7.45 -1.54 -0.97
N MET A 62 6.22 -1.16 -0.64
CA MET A 62 5.57 0.10 -1.04
C MET A 62 6.44 1.36 -0.90
N PRO A 63 7.20 1.54 0.20
CA PRO A 63 8.10 2.67 0.34
C PRO A 63 9.18 2.81 -0.74
N ARG A 64 9.55 1.71 -1.41
CA ARG A 64 10.63 1.69 -2.41
C ARG A 64 10.21 2.20 -3.79
N TRP A 65 8.91 2.25 -4.07
CA TRP A 65 8.34 2.58 -5.39
C TRP A 65 7.22 3.62 -5.30
N ALA A 66 6.99 4.20 -4.12
CA ALA A 66 6.05 5.30 -3.96
C ALA A 66 6.53 6.55 -4.70
N LEU A 67 5.65 7.14 -5.50
CA LEU A 67 5.96 8.36 -6.26
C LEU A 67 5.90 9.59 -5.36
N ASN A 68 6.90 10.48 -5.53
CA ASN A 68 6.93 11.78 -4.88
C ASN A 68 5.90 12.73 -5.53
N ALA A 69 5.06 13.35 -4.70
CA ALA A 69 4.00 14.26 -5.12
C ALA A 69 4.53 15.49 -5.86
N GLU A 70 5.64 16.08 -5.42
CA GLU A 70 6.19 17.30 -6.01
C GLU A 70 6.71 17.04 -7.43
N VAL A 71 7.45 15.94 -7.60
CA VAL A 71 8.01 15.53 -8.90
C VAL A 71 6.90 15.22 -9.89
N GLU A 72 5.83 14.55 -9.46
CA GLU A 72 4.71 14.23 -10.33
C GLU A 72 3.89 15.49 -10.68
N GLN A 73 3.67 16.40 -9.73
CA GLN A 73 3.01 17.67 -10.00
C GLN A 73 3.80 18.52 -10.99
N GLU A 74 5.13 18.55 -10.88
CA GLU A 74 5.99 19.27 -11.79
C GLU A 74 5.96 18.67 -13.21
N ARG A 75 5.99 17.33 -13.32
CA ARG A 75 5.82 16.63 -14.62
C ARG A 75 4.47 16.96 -15.25
N ARG A 76 3.40 16.98 -14.45
CA ARG A 76 2.06 17.35 -14.91
C ARG A 76 1.97 18.82 -15.33
N ARG A 77 2.68 19.73 -14.66
CA ARG A 77 2.76 21.14 -15.04
C ARG A 77 3.45 21.30 -16.39
N LYS A 78 4.64 20.70 -16.55
CA LYS A 78 5.39 20.72 -17.82
C LYS A 78 4.60 20.10 -18.97
N ALA A 79 3.90 18.99 -18.73
CA ALA A 79 3.04 18.37 -19.74
C ALA A 79 1.84 19.27 -20.13
N LYS A 80 1.30 20.07 -19.21
CA LYS A 80 0.26 21.05 -19.52
C LYS A 80 0.79 22.24 -20.31
N GLU A 81 1.98 22.73 -19.98
CA GLU A 81 2.67 23.82 -20.70
C GLU A 81 2.99 23.41 -22.14
N ALA A 82 3.60 22.24 -22.35
CA ALA A 82 3.88 21.71 -23.69
C ALA A 82 2.60 21.52 -24.54
N ARG A 83 1.49 21.13 -23.93
CA ARG A 83 0.18 21.03 -24.62
C ARG A 83 -0.42 22.39 -24.98
N ARG A 84 -0.08 23.45 -24.24
CA ARG A 84 -0.51 24.82 -24.56
C ARG A 84 0.32 25.41 -25.70
N GLU A 85 1.61 25.07 -25.79
CA GLU A 85 2.47 25.52 -26.89
C GLU A 85 2.13 24.84 -28.22
N LEU A 86 1.57 23.62 -28.18
CA LEU A 86 1.13 22.87 -29.37
C LEU A 86 -0.28 23.26 -29.87
N ARG A 87 -0.99 24.14 -29.17
CA ARG A 87 -2.40 24.48 -29.45
C ARG A 87 -2.55 25.95 -29.84
#